data_AF-A0A671LMB1-F1
#
_entry.id   AF-A0A671LMB1-F1
#
_cell.length_a   1.000
_cell.length_b   1.000
_cell.length_c   1.000
_cell.angle_alpha   90.00
_cell.angle_beta   90.00
_cell.angle_gamma   90.00
#
_symmetry.space_group_name_H-M   'P 1'
#
loop_
_entity.id
_entity.type
_entity.pdbx_description
1 polymer ?
#
loop_
_entity_poly.entity_id
_entity_poly.type
_entity_poly.pdbx_seq_one_letter_code
_entity_poly.pdbx_strand_id
1 'polypeptide(L)'
;MLDALLPPNTYFRFNPYMSEEIPLDESRQDRLDVLQAEGQQYLERNENKLKKVARVLTQEKGIVQKLAEWAQLKADMYDGLPFRSKL
;
A
#
# COMPACT_ATOMS: atom_id res chain seq x y z
N MET A 1 -5.20 -6.99 14.47
CA MET A 1 -4.39 -6.80 13.24
C MET A 1 -4.54 -5.34 12.82
N LEU A 2 -3.48 -4.67 12.33
CA LEU A 2 -3.52 -3.24 11.96
C LEU A 2 -4.65 -2.92 10.99
N ASP A 3 -5.00 -3.87 10.11
CA ASP A 3 -6.13 -3.79 9.17
C ASP A 3 -7.50 -3.53 9.85
N ALA A 4 -7.66 -3.82 11.14
CA ALA A 4 -8.89 -3.56 11.90
C ALA A 4 -8.87 -2.21 12.64
N LEU A 5 -7.72 -1.54 12.71
CA LEU A 5 -7.52 -0.26 13.40
C LEU A 5 -7.46 0.92 12.45
N LEU A 6 -7.22 0.66 11.16
CA LEU A 6 -7.05 1.67 10.12
C LEU A 6 -8.29 1.76 9.23
N PRO A 7 -8.51 2.90 8.56
CA PRO A 7 -9.54 2.99 7.54
C PRO A 7 -9.41 1.90 6.48
N PRO A 8 -10.52 1.51 5.81
CA PRO A 8 -10.49 0.49 4.78
C PRO A 8 -9.51 0.83 3.65
N ASN A 9 -8.81 -0.20 3.16
CA ASN A 9 -7.86 -0.10 2.04
C ASN A 9 -6.61 0.78 2.31
N THR A 10 -6.31 1.11 3.57
CA THR A 10 -5.11 1.88 3.94
C THR A 10 -3.86 1.00 4.10
N TYR A 11 -4.02 -0.24 4.54
CA TYR A 11 -2.89 -1.12 4.85
C TYR A 11 -3.15 -2.55 4.38
N PHE A 12 -2.17 -3.14 3.71
CA PHE A 12 -2.20 -4.52 3.24
C PHE A 12 -0.90 -5.24 3.59
N ARG A 13 -0.95 -6.17 4.54
CA ARG A 13 0.22 -6.99 4.92
C ARG A 13 0.39 -8.19 4.00
N PHE A 14 1.54 -8.30 3.35
CA PHE A 14 2.03 -9.52 2.69
C PHE A 14 3.32 -9.96 3.39
N ASN A 15 3.24 -11.10 4.06
CA ASN A 15 4.37 -11.68 4.77
C ASN A 15 4.14 -13.19 4.83
N PRO A 16 4.75 -13.98 3.94
CA PRO A 16 4.62 -15.42 3.96
C PRO A 16 5.08 -15.97 5.31
N TYR A 17 4.43 -17.04 5.75
CA TYR A 17 5.03 -17.90 6.76
C TYR A 17 6.07 -18.77 6.07
N MET A 18 7.30 -18.79 6.59
CA MET A 18 8.36 -19.66 6.10
C MET A 18 8.43 -20.91 6.99
N SER A 19 8.62 -22.09 6.39
CA SER A 19 8.76 -23.34 7.16
C SER A 19 10.11 -23.47 7.86
N GLU A 20 11.12 -22.73 7.41
CA GLU A 20 12.47 -22.75 7.95
C GLU A 20 12.91 -21.36 8.42
N GLU A 21 13.80 -21.33 9.43
CA GLU A 21 14.55 -20.13 9.77
C GLU A 21 15.70 -19.97 8.80
N ILE A 22 15.63 -18.93 7.95
CA ILE A 22 16.64 -18.65 6.95
C ILE A 22 17.41 -17.39 7.37
N PRO A 23 18.75 -17.48 7.53
CA PRO A 23 19.53 -16.33 7.96
C PRO A 23 19.63 -15.28 6.85
N LEU A 24 19.90 -14.04 7.23
CA LEU A 24 19.91 -12.90 6.30
C LEU A 24 21.04 -12.99 5.26
N ASP A 25 22.14 -13.66 5.59
CA ASP A 25 23.31 -13.87 4.74
C ASP A 25 23.25 -15.19 3.94
N GLU A 26 22.09 -15.86 3.90
CA GLU A 26 21.91 -17.04 3.08
C GLU A 26 22.10 -16.74 1.59
N SER A 27 22.89 -17.57 0.91
CA SER A 27 23.20 -17.43 -0.51
C SER A 27 23.16 -18.75 -1.28
N ARG A 28 22.87 -19.87 -0.61
CA ARG A 28 22.79 -21.19 -1.25
C ARG A 28 21.49 -21.30 -2.05
N GLN A 29 21.62 -21.74 -3.30
CA GLN A 29 20.50 -21.74 -4.25
C GLN A 29 19.33 -22.60 -3.77
N ASP A 30 19.59 -23.77 -3.19
CA ASP A 30 18.56 -24.67 -2.68
C ASP A 30 17.66 -24.00 -1.62
N ARG A 31 18.23 -23.12 -0.79
CA ARG A 31 17.48 -22.38 0.24
C ARG A 31 16.70 -21.22 -0.34
N LEU A 32 17.27 -20.53 -1.32
CA LEU A 32 16.56 -19.47 -2.06
C LEU A 32 15.38 -20.03 -2.85
N ASP A 33 15.52 -21.24 -3.42
CA ASP A 33 14.45 -21.92 -4.14
C ASP A 33 13.27 -22.26 -3.20
N VAL A 34 13.56 -22.67 -1.95
CA VAL A 34 12.53 -22.88 -0.91
C VAL A 34 11.79 -21.58 -0.60
N LEU A 35 12.51 -20.47 -0.37
CA LEU A 35 11.88 -19.16 -0.13
C LEU A 35 10.96 -18.75 -1.28
N GLN A 36 11.40 -18.95 -2.53
CA GLN A 36 10.63 -18.62 -3.71
C GLN A 36 9.38 -19.50 -3.83
N ALA A 37 9.52 -20.81 -3.62
CA ALA A 37 8.41 -21.76 -3.69
C ALA A 37 7.34 -21.46 -2.63
N GLU A 38 7.73 -21.20 -1.39
CA GLU A 38 6.79 -20.85 -0.31
C GLU A 38 6.14 -19.48 -0.53
N GLY A 39 6.92 -18.51 -1.04
CA GLY A 39 6.41 -17.22 -1.47
C GLY A 39 5.33 -17.35 -2.55
N GLN A 40 5.57 -18.17 -3.56
CA GLN A 40 4.62 -18.43 -4.64
C GLN A 40 3.33 -19.08 -4.12
N GLN A 41 3.45 -20.13 -3.28
CA GLN A 41 2.29 -20.78 -2.67
C GLN A 41 1.49 -19.81 -1.78
N TYR A 42 2.17 -18.92 -1.05
CA TYR A 42 1.51 -17.88 -0.25
C TYR A 42 0.71 -16.93 -1.14
N LEU A 43 1.28 -16.47 -2.26
CA LEU A 43 0.59 -15.58 -3.20
C LEU A 43 -0.64 -16.26 -3.82
N GLU A 44 -0.54 -17.53 -4.21
CA GLU A 44 -1.64 -18.32 -4.76
C GLU A 44 -2.79 -18.46 -3.76
N ARG A 45 -2.49 -18.82 -2.51
CA ARG A 45 -3.49 -18.90 -1.44
C ARG A 45 -4.14 -17.55 -1.13
N ASN A 46 -3.43 -16.44 -1.39
CA ASN A 46 -3.88 -15.08 -1.11
C ASN A 46 -4.27 -14.30 -2.38
N GLU A 47 -4.57 -14.99 -3.49
CA GLU A 47 -4.85 -14.36 -4.78
C GLU A 47 -5.97 -13.31 -4.70
N ASN A 48 -7.02 -13.58 -3.92
CA ASN A 48 -8.12 -12.63 -3.71
C ASN A 48 -7.66 -11.32 -3.05
N LYS A 49 -6.71 -11.39 -2.10
CA LYS A 49 -6.11 -10.20 -1.48
C LYS A 49 -5.28 -9.43 -2.49
N LEU A 50 -4.50 -10.12 -3.32
CA LEU A 50 -3.72 -9.50 -4.41
C LEU A 50 -4.62 -8.79 -5.42
N LYS A 51 -5.68 -9.44 -5.90
CA LYS A 51 -6.67 -8.84 -6.80
C LYS A 51 -7.32 -7.59 -6.20
N LYS A 52 -7.69 -7.65 -4.91
CA LYS A 52 -8.23 -6.48 -4.20
C LYS A 52 -7.23 -5.32 -4.15
N VAL A 53 -5.97 -5.60 -3.81
CA VAL A 53 -4.91 -4.57 -3.75
C VAL A 53 -4.66 -3.97 -5.12
N ALA A 54 -4.49 -4.81 -6.14
CA ALA A 54 -4.31 -4.36 -7.53
C ALA A 54 -5.44 -3.43 -7.93
N ARG A 55 -6.71 -3.84 -7.73
CA ARG A 55 -7.88 -3.01 -8.03
C ARG A 55 -7.87 -1.66 -7.33
N VAL A 56 -7.51 -1.63 -6.04
CA VAL A 56 -7.44 -0.39 -5.26
C VAL A 56 -6.32 0.53 -5.76
N LEU A 57 -5.12 -0.03 -5.99
CA LEU A 57 -3.95 0.75 -6.40
C LEU A 57 -4.06 1.29 -7.83
N THR A 58 -4.77 0.57 -8.71
CA THR A 58 -5.02 1.02 -10.09
C THR A 58 -6.31 1.84 -10.23
N GLN A 59 -7.01 2.12 -9.15
CA GLN A 59 -8.24 2.88 -9.20
C GLN A 59 -7.93 4.34 -9.55
N GLU A 60 -8.50 4.83 -10.65
CA GLU A 60 -8.40 6.25 -10.97
C GLU A 60 -9.17 7.11 -9.98
N LYS A 61 -8.63 8.29 -9.68
CA LYS A 61 -9.35 9.30 -8.92
C LYS A 61 -10.59 9.73 -9.70
N GLY A 62 -11.75 9.69 -9.05
CA GLY A 62 -12.99 10.19 -9.61
C GLY A 62 -12.94 11.71 -9.84
N ILE A 63 -13.83 12.23 -10.69
CA ILE A 63 -13.91 13.67 -11.00
C ILE A 63 -14.13 14.49 -9.73
N VAL A 64 -15.03 14.05 -8.84
CA VAL A 64 -15.31 14.71 -7.57
C VAL A 64 -14.07 14.75 -6.68
N GLN A 65 -13.33 13.64 -6.58
CA GLN A 65 -12.09 13.58 -5.80
C GLN A 65 -11.03 14.52 -6.37
N LYS A 66 -10.83 14.53 -7.70
CA LYS A 66 -9.90 15.44 -8.37
C LYS A 66 -10.25 16.91 -8.11
N LEU A 67 -11.54 17.27 -8.18
CA LEU A 67 -12.00 18.64 -7.89
C LEU A 67 -11.81 19.03 -6.43
N ALA A 68 -12.12 18.13 -5.49
CA ALA A 68 -11.93 18.36 -4.06
C ALA A 68 -10.44 18.56 -3.71
N GLU A 69 -9.58 17.69 -4.23
CA GLU A 69 -8.12 17.80 -4.06
C GLU A 69 -7.57 19.09 -4.70
N TRP A 70 -8.09 19.48 -5.87
CA TRP A 70 -7.71 20.75 -6.51
C TRP A 70 -8.14 21.97 -5.66
N ALA A 71 -9.35 21.96 -5.13
CA ALA A 71 -9.85 23.04 -4.27
C ALA A 71 -9.03 23.15 -2.99
N GLN A 72 -8.72 22.00 -2.35
CA GLN A 72 -7.86 21.94 -1.18
C GLN A 72 -6.46 22.50 -1.51
N LEU A 73 -5.86 22.07 -2.62
CA LEU A 73 -4.56 22.57 -3.07
C LEU A 73 -4.57 24.09 -3.26
N LYS A 74 -5.64 24.65 -3.85
CA LYS A 74 -5.76 26.11 -4.00
C LYS A 74 -5.89 26.81 -2.66
N ALA A 75 -6.72 26.29 -1.74
CA ALA A 75 -6.83 26.84 -0.40
C ALA A 75 -5.46 26.86 0.31
N ASP A 76 -4.74 25.74 0.31
CA ASP A 76 -3.42 25.60 0.94
C ASP A 76 -2.38 26.58 0.35
N MET A 77 -2.42 26.81 -0.97
CA MET A 77 -1.55 27.79 -1.63
C MET A 77 -1.85 29.24 -1.23
N TYR A 78 -3.13 29.59 -1.05
CA TYR A 78 -3.54 30.96 -0.72
C TYR A 78 -3.56 31.25 0.78
N ASP A 79 -3.69 30.24 1.65
CA ASP A 79 -3.56 30.38 3.10
C ASP A 79 -2.12 30.74 3.54
N GLY A 80 -1.12 30.48 2.69
CA GLY A 80 0.28 30.91 2.89
C GLY A 80 0.64 32.29 2.34
N LEU A 81 -0.29 32.99 1.67
CA LEU A 81 -0.05 34.34 1.13
C LEU A 81 -0.58 35.41 2.12
N PRO A 82 0.15 36.53 2.34
CA PRO A 82 -0.19 37.55 3.33
C PRO A 82 -1.35 38.46 2.88
N PHE A 83 -2.34 37.93 2.14
CA PHE A 83 -3.44 38.72 1.59
C PHE A 83 -4.57 39.00 2.58
N ARG A 84 -4.52 38.46 3.81
CA ARG A 84 -5.34 38.96 4.92
C ARG A 84 -4.60 40.07 5.66
N SER A 85 -4.35 41.18 4.96
CA SER A 85 -4.20 42.47 5.63
C SER A 85 -5.54 42.77 6.30
N LYS A 86 -5.59 42.71 7.64
CA LYS A 86 -6.72 43.23 8.40
C LYS A 86 -6.86 44.71 8.06
N LEU A 87 -7.92 45.05 7.31
CA LEU A 87 -8.55 46.37 7.38
C LEU A 87 -9.83 46.22 8.21
#